data_AF-F2TZK8-F1
#
_entry.id   AF-F2TZK8-F1
#
_cell.length_a   1.000
_cell.length_b   1.000
_cell.length_c   1.000
_cell.angle_alpha   90.00
_cell.angle_beta   90.00
_cell.angle_gamma   90.00
#
_symmetry.space_group_name_H-M   'P 1'
#
loop_
_entity.id
_entity.type
_entity.pdbx_description
1 polymer ?
#
loop_
_entity_poly.entity_id
_entity_poly.type
_entity_poly.pdbx_seq_one_letter_code
_entity_poly.pdbx_strand_id
1 'polypeptide(L)'
;MFRSRVLGSRFLSTPTLDTWRRLLRQDRTPLVNVFKPNELRGTLTPYDLPGAFDAMRTNTTYPILATLYDLCKAMPWITEQGTPGLLRTGEYTKVVDEMDNASEAILTMAEHALHDPANTEDTIATLAMLKIIYAHLINNYCYQPCRHALEQSKDPNRVGRANPVIPAQLAQPRTILCTLFDTEMPLYRWQNYNEYSPANCRVLPKDAPELNQDTVTTMVRGEGSRDEIGFIGNHYVQESRTPKLISACTDLLAACKHHNANGAADAYRTAVEAMRHINEVNKQMPQWCSPRGYNQLRIWIPGPRNHSGHAARDLFPPQGVCFEGSEELGAPEYDMSRGETGAMTTIIKLARTMSLFSYDTQTFGENELTLAQRDFDLRREPAQRMFINRTAARLEEYNALKLAHTHPHVWLQLTRLRAQIIEHNITHYGYSRHYIFENKEASTSALFEATGGTTHQFLPTSALANISQTLLEIRQLKTMATSLDAAEIAELDAIQERLTMLEDVTQKQRDKFVHMEEEQRQHQVEKA
;
A
#
# COMPACT_ATOMS: atom_id res chain seq x y z
N MET A 1 -1.88 -5.84 46.32
CA MET A 1 -2.83 -6.98 46.46
C MET A 1 -4.05 -6.68 45.59
N PHE A 2 -3.99 -6.95 44.28
CA PHE A 2 -5.15 -6.96 43.39
C PHE A 2 -4.83 -7.78 42.14
N ARG A 3 -5.72 -8.75 41.87
CA ARG A 3 -5.90 -9.55 40.64
C ARG A 3 -4.85 -10.61 40.32
N SER A 4 -4.83 -11.66 41.14
CA SER A 4 -4.68 -13.02 40.64
C SER A 4 -6.07 -13.55 40.22
N ARG A 5 -6.44 -13.35 38.96
CA ARG A 5 -7.33 -14.28 38.25
C ARG A 5 -6.47 -14.92 37.18
N VAL A 6 -6.56 -16.23 37.08
CA VAL A 6 -5.83 -17.09 36.15
C VAL A 6 -6.03 -16.56 34.72
N LEU A 7 -5.09 -15.74 34.27
CA LEU A 7 -4.84 -15.48 32.87
C LEU A 7 -4.19 -16.77 32.34
N GLY A 8 -4.82 -17.45 31.38
CA GLY A 8 -4.05 -18.33 30.48
C GLY A 8 -2.84 -17.54 29.96
N SER A 9 -1.68 -18.17 29.78
CA SER A 9 -0.45 -17.43 29.52
C SER A 9 -0.62 -16.55 28.28
N ARG A 10 -0.62 -15.22 28.48
CA ARG A 10 -0.65 -14.24 27.38
C ARG A 10 0.56 -14.41 26.44
N PHE A 11 1.63 -15.01 26.97
CA PHE A 11 2.85 -15.36 26.27
C PHE A 11 2.79 -16.78 25.69
N LEU A 12 3.58 -17.00 24.65
CA LEU A 12 3.67 -18.29 23.97
C LEU A 12 4.19 -19.36 24.93
N SER A 13 3.63 -20.55 24.82
CA SER A 13 4.13 -21.70 25.56
C SER A 13 5.54 -22.09 25.07
N THR A 14 6.35 -22.73 25.92
CA THR A 14 7.66 -23.26 25.50
C THR A 14 7.57 -24.16 24.26
N PRO A 15 6.63 -25.12 24.17
CA PRO A 15 6.41 -25.89 22.94
C PRO A 15 6.13 -25.05 21.70
N THR A 16 5.37 -23.95 21.84
CA THR A 16 5.07 -23.03 20.74
C THR A 16 6.33 -22.31 20.27
N LEU A 17 7.16 -21.82 21.20
CA LEU A 17 8.45 -21.19 20.89
C LEU A 17 9.44 -22.18 20.25
N ASP A 18 9.45 -23.44 20.67
CA ASP A 18 10.33 -24.44 20.09
C ASP A 18 9.91 -24.83 18.67
N THR A 19 8.60 -24.89 18.41
CA THR A 19 8.04 -25.04 17.06
C THR A 19 8.43 -23.87 16.17
N TRP A 20 8.27 -22.65 16.67
CA TRP A 20 8.73 -21.44 16.00
C TRP A 20 10.22 -21.49 15.65
N ARG A 21 11.09 -21.76 16.62
CA ARG A 21 12.55 -21.86 16.41
C ARG A 21 12.93 -22.94 15.41
N ARG A 22 12.19 -24.06 15.39
CA ARG A 22 12.39 -25.14 14.41
C ARG A 22 12.05 -24.70 12.99
N LEU A 23 10.93 -23.99 12.81
CA LEU A 23 10.57 -23.39 11.51
C LEU A 23 11.63 -22.38 11.05
N LEU A 24 12.17 -21.55 11.96
CA LEU A 24 13.17 -20.55 11.59
C LEU A 24 14.55 -21.13 11.20
N ARG A 25 14.87 -22.37 11.60
CA ARG A 25 16.16 -23.04 11.35
C ARG A 25 16.21 -23.83 10.04
N GLN A 26 15.07 -24.12 9.43
CA GLN A 26 15.02 -24.69 8.09
C GLN A 26 15.39 -23.59 7.10
N ASP A 27 16.24 -23.90 6.11
CA ASP A 27 16.73 -22.95 5.10
C ASP A 27 15.53 -22.21 4.49
N ARG A 28 15.35 -20.94 4.86
CA ARG A 28 14.05 -20.25 4.79
C ARG A 28 13.68 -19.96 3.34
N THR A 29 13.01 -20.90 2.70
CA THR A 29 12.12 -20.57 1.59
C THR A 29 10.83 -20.05 2.22
N PRO A 30 10.39 -18.81 1.92
CA PRO A 30 9.10 -18.31 2.38
C PRO A 30 8.01 -19.32 2.07
N LEU A 31 7.03 -19.49 2.98
CA LEU A 31 5.96 -20.49 2.82
C LEU A 31 5.38 -20.43 1.42
N VAL A 32 5.09 -19.21 0.93
CA VAL A 32 4.72 -18.92 -0.45
C VAL A 32 4.89 -17.44 -0.78
N ASN A 33 5.15 -17.13 -2.06
CA ASN A 33 5.04 -15.78 -2.61
C ASN A 33 3.57 -15.41 -2.94
N VAL A 34 2.77 -15.07 -1.91
CA VAL A 34 1.32 -14.86 -2.04
C VAL A 34 0.95 -13.76 -3.04
N PHE A 35 1.79 -12.73 -3.17
CA PHE A 35 1.57 -11.61 -4.08
C PHE A 35 2.52 -11.61 -5.28
N LYS A 36 2.90 -12.79 -5.76
CA LYS A 36 3.79 -12.90 -6.93
C LYS A 36 3.13 -12.31 -8.17
N PRO A 37 3.72 -11.27 -8.78
CA PRO A 37 3.16 -10.72 -10.00
C PRO A 37 3.15 -11.76 -11.14
N ASN A 38 2.07 -11.80 -11.90
CA ASN A 38 1.91 -12.72 -13.04
C ASN A 38 0.94 -12.16 -14.10
N GLU A 39 0.92 -12.76 -15.29
CA GLU A 39 0.15 -12.26 -16.44
C GLU A 39 -1.35 -12.58 -16.37
N LEU A 40 -1.80 -13.41 -15.44
CA LEU A 40 -3.22 -13.76 -15.27
C LEU A 40 -3.91 -12.83 -14.26
N ARG A 41 -3.24 -12.57 -13.14
CA ARG A 41 -3.79 -11.80 -12.01
C ARG A 41 -3.08 -10.46 -11.79
N GLY A 42 -2.03 -10.17 -12.56
CA GLY A 42 -1.28 -8.94 -12.42
C GLY A 42 -0.53 -8.92 -11.09
N THR A 43 -0.75 -7.89 -10.29
CA THR A 43 -0.22 -7.70 -8.94
C THR A 43 -1.11 -8.31 -7.84
N LEU A 44 -2.32 -8.74 -8.19
CA LEU A 44 -3.24 -9.41 -7.28
C LEU A 44 -2.73 -10.82 -6.96
N THR A 45 -3.05 -11.28 -5.76
CA THR A 45 -2.79 -12.66 -5.32
C THR A 45 -3.48 -13.68 -6.25
N PRO A 46 -2.82 -14.82 -6.58
CA PRO A 46 -3.48 -15.92 -7.26
C PRO A 46 -4.38 -16.76 -6.33
N TYR A 47 -4.25 -16.61 -5.00
CA TYR A 47 -5.00 -17.37 -4.00
C TYR A 47 -6.42 -16.82 -3.82
N ASP A 48 -7.41 -17.70 -3.60
CA ASP A 48 -8.80 -17.32 -3.31
C ASP A 48 -8.95 -16.83 -1.86
N LEU A 49 -8.44 -15.62 -1.57
CA LEU A 49 -8.58 -15.01 -0.24
C LEU A 49 -10.04 -14.85 0.20
N PRO A 50 -10.99 -14.43 -0.67
CA PRO A 50 -12.41 -14.41 -0.29
C PRO A 50 -12.96 -15.77 0.11
N GLY A 51 -12.62 -16.83 -0.64
CA GLY A 51 -12.99 -18.20 -0.30
C GLY A 51 -12.39 -18.63 1.04
N ALA A 52 -11.11 -18.32 1.28
CA ALA A 52 -10.44 -18.61 2.55
C ALA A 52 -11.09 -17.86 3.72
N PHE A 53 -11.44 -16.58 3.54
CA PHE A 53 -12.14 -15.79 4.55
C PHE A 53 -13.50 -16.40 4.91
N ASP A 54 -14.30 -16.79 3.92
CA ASP A 54 -15.61 -17.39 4.16
C ASP A 54 -15.48 -18.80 4.80
N ALA A 55 -14.47 -19.58 4.44
CA ALA A 55 -14.20 -20.91 5.00
C ALA A 55 -13.79 -20.87 6.48
N MET A 56 -13.21 -19.77 6.97
CA MET A 56 -12.86 -19.60 8.39
C MET A 56 -14.08 -19.77 9.31
N ARG A 57 -15.25 -19.30 8.89
CA ARG A 57 -16.49 -19.35 9.68
C ARG A 57 -16.89 -20.78 10.04
N THR A 58 -16.66 -21.73 9.14
CA THR A 58 -17.08 -23.13 9.29
C THR A 58 -15.91 -24.06 9.60
N ASN A 59 -14.73 -23.53 9.93
CA ASN A 59 -13.55 -24.33 10.19
C ASN A 59 -13.64 -25.02 11.56
N THR A 60 -13.90 -26.32 11.57
CA THR A 60 -14.00 -27.12 12.80
C THR A 60 -12.65 -27.56 13.36
N THR A 61 -11.60 -27.56 12.52
CA THR A 61 -10.25 -27.97 12.93
C THR A 61 -9.58 -26.90 13.78
N TYR A 62 -9.79 -25.63 13.44
CA TYR A 62 -9.26 -24.48 14.15
C TYR A 62 -10.40 -23.53 14.55
N PRO A 63 -11.11 -23.80 15.66
CA PRO A 63 -12.30 -23.04 16.07
C PRO A 63 -12.05 -21.52 16.22
N ILE A 64 -10.83 -21.13 16.58
CA ILE A 64 -10.42 -19.73 16.70
C ILE A 64 -10.60 -18.93 15.40
N LEU A 65 -10.57 -19.59 14.23
CA LEU A 65 -10.80 -18.93 12.94
C LEU A 65 -12.23 -18.40 12.81
N ALA A 66 -13.21 -19.13 13.34
CA ALA A 66 -14.60 -18.67 13.37
C ALA A 66 -14.77 -17.45 14.28
N THR A 67 -14.10 -17.44 15.44
CA THR A 67 -14.07 -16.28 16.35
C THR A 67 -13.47 -15.04 15.66
N LEU A 68 -12.37 -15.20 14.93
CA LEU A 68 -11.75 -14.10 14.18
C LEU A 68 -12.66 -13.60 13.05
N TYR A 69 -13.35 -14.50 12.33
CA TYR A 69 -14.32 -14.13 11.31
C TYR A 69 -15.46 -13.28 11.90
N ASP A 70 -16.06 -13.74 13.00
CA ASP A 70 -17.16 -13.04 13.67
C ASP A 70 -16.70 -11.69 14.22
N LEU A 71 -15.48 -11.61 14.76
CA LEU A 71 -14.86 -10.36 15.19
C LEU A 71 -14.73 -9.39 14.01
N CYS A 72 -14.26 -9.82 12.83
CA CYS A 72 -14.17 -8.96 11.65
C CYS A 72 -15.53 -8.40 11.22
N LYS A 73 -16.62 -9.14 11.43
CA LYS A 73 -17.98 -8.68 11.08
C LYS A 73 -18.58 -7.73 12.12
N ALA A 74 -18.29 -7.94 13.40
CA ALA A 74 -18.80 -7.13 14.50
C ALA A 74 -17.95 -5.86 14.77
N MET A 75 -16.66 -5.89 14.45
CA MET A 75 -15.70 -4.83 14.75
C MET A 75 -16.01 -3.45 14.14
N PRO A 76 -16.35 -3.31 12.84
CA PRO A 76 -16.32 -2.02 12.14
C PRO A 76 -17.15 -0.93 12.82
N TRP A 77 -16.78 0.33 12.63
CA TRP A 77 -17.52 1.47 13.19
C TRP A 77 -19.01 1.44 12.79
N ILE A 78 -19.27 1.06 11.54
CA ILE A 78 -20.59 0.77 10.98
C ILE A 78 -20.58 -0.68 10.47
N THR A 79 -21.46 -1.53 10.99
CA THR A 79 -21.57 -2.93 10.54
C THR A 79 -22.15 -3.02 9.13
N GLU A 80 -22.10 -4.20 8.52
CA GLU A 80 -22.77 -4.46 7.23
C GLU A 80 -24.29 -4.19 7.30
N GLN A 81 -24.89 -4.33 8.48
CA GLN A 81 -26.32 -4.06 8.72
C GLN A 81 -26.60 -2.57 9.00
N GLY A 82 -25.58 -1.70 8.95
CA GLY A 82 -25.71 -0.27 9.22
C GLY A 82 -25.83 0.09 10.70
N THR A 83 -25.61 -0.86 11.61
CA THR A 83 -25.66 -0.64 13.05
C THR A 83 -24.29 -0.26 13.61
N PRO A 84 -24.22 0.39 14.80
CA PRO A 84 -22.94 0.58 15.50
C PRO A 84 -22.25 -0.77 15.77
N GLY A 85 -20.99 -0.92 15.35
CA GLY A 85 -20.17 -2.08 15.72
C GLY A 85 -19.27 -1.83 16.93
N LEU A 86 -18.40 -2.80 17.24
CA LEU A 86 -17.59 -2.81 18.47
C LEU A 86 -16.65 -1.61 18.59
N LEU A 87 -16.10 -1.13 17.46
CA LEU A 87 -15.26 0.07 17.47
C LEU A 87 -16.05 1.28 17.96
N ARG A 88 -17.29 1.44 17.50
CA ARG A 88 -18.16 2.56 17.84
C ARG A 88 -18.76 2.46 19.23
N THR A 89 -19.07 1.25 19.71
CA THR A 89 -19.59 1.08 21.08
C THR A 89 -18.51 1.17 22.16
N GLY A 90 -17.24 1.07 21.79
CA GLY A 90 -16.12 1.07 22.75
C GLY A 90 -15.77 -0.33 23.28
N GLU A 91 -16.45 -1.39 22.82
CA GLU A 91 -16.27 -2.75 23.34
C GLU A 91 -15.10 -3.51 22.68
N TYR A 92 -14.57 -3.03 21.55
CA TYR A 92 -13.55 -3.75 20.79
C TYR A 92 -12.28 -4.06 21.60
N THR A 93 -11.73 -3.10 22.34
CA THR A 93 -10.53 -3.32 23.19
C THR A 93 -10.75 -4.40 24.24
N LYS A 94 -11.93 -4.42 24.86
CA LYS A 94 -12.31 -5.46 25.83
C LYS A 94 -12.39 -6.83 25.17
N VAL A 95 -13.01 -6.93 24.00
CA VAL A 95 -13.08 -8.19 23.23
C VAL A 95 -11.67 -8.67 22.88
N VAL A 96 -10.77 -7.78 22.47
CA VAL A 96 -9.37 -8.11 22.21
C VAL A 96 -8.68 -8.59 23.48
N ASP A 97 -8.85 -7.93 24.63
CA ASP A 97 -8.24 -8.31 25.91
C ASP A 97 -8.65 -9.71 26.41
N GLU A 98 -9.84 -10.16 26.01
CA GLU A 98 -10.43 -11.46 26.35
C GLU A 98 -10.20 -12.52 25.24
N MET A 99 -9.62 -12.14 24.10
CA MET A 99 -9.40 -13.03 22.95
C MET A 99 -8.24 -13.99 23.19
N ASP A 100 -8.42 -15.24 22.76
CA ASP A 100 -7.35 -16.24 22.74
C ASP A 100 -6.23 -15.88 21.73
N ASN A 101 -5.01 -16.32 22.03
CA ASN A 101 -3.86 -16.12 21.15
C ASN A 101 -3.79 -17.22 20.08
N ALA A 102 -3.97 -16.86 18.79
CA ALA A 102 -4.00 -17.81 17.68
C ALA A 102 -2.63 -18.31 17.20
N SER A 103 -1.53 -17.93 17.87
CA SER A 103 -0.18 -18.26 17.43
C SER A 103 0.06 -19.76 17.28
N GLU A 104 -0.47 -20.59 18.19
CA GLU A 104 -0.34 -22.05 18.09
C GLU A 104 -1.04 -22.60 16.86
N ALA A 105 -2.31 -22.22 16.63
CA ALA A 105 -3.07 -22.64 15.45
C ALA A 105 -2.37 -22.23 14.14
N ILE A 106 -1.85 -21.00 14.06
CA ILE A 106 -1.10 -20.50 12.91
C ILE A 106 0.16 -21.33 12.66
N LEU A 107 0.92 -21.64 13.71
CA LEU A 107 2.14 -22.45 13.59
C LEU A 107 1.83 -23.89 13.15
N THR A 108 0.78 -24.50 13.68
CA THR A 108 0.33 -25.83 13.23
C THR A 108 -0.08 -25.81 11.75
N MET A 109 -0.83 -24.79 11.33
CA MET A 109 -1.19 -24.62 9.92
C MET A 109 0.05 -24.42 9.03
N ALA A 110 1.02 -23.63 9.49
CA ALA A 110 2.28 -23.40 8.79
C ALA A 110 3.11 -24.69 8.65
N GLU A 111 3.25 -25.48 9.71
CA GLU A 111 3.91 -26.79 9.66
C GLU A 111 3.21 -27.72 8.66
N HIS A 112 1.88 -27.77 8.68
CA HIS A 112 1.11 -28.60 7.75
C HIS A 112 1.37 -28.16 6.29
N ALA A 113 1.32 -26.85 6.02
CA ALA A 113 1.59 -26.31 4.69
C ALA A 113 3.02 -26.58 4.19
N LEU A 114 4.01 -26.68 5.09
CA LEU A 114 5.38 -27.03 4.72
C LEU A 114 5.59 -28.52 4.47
N HIS A 115 4.81 -29.39 5.11
CA HIS A 115 5.02 -30.84 5.08
C HIS A 115 4.13 -31.60 4.09
N ASP A 116 2.97 -31.06 3.69
CA ASP A 116 2.06 -31.69 2.72
C ASP A 116 1.78 -30.78 1.52
N PRO A 117 2.61 -30.85 0.44
CA PRO A 117 2.45 -30.06 -0.78
C PRO A 117 1.07 -30.20 -1.47
N ALA A 118 0.37 -31.32 -1.28
CA ALA A 118 -0.87 -31.65 -1.99
C ALA A 118 -2.11 -30.91 -1.44
N ASN A 119 -2.07 -30.40 -0.20
CA ASN A 119 -3.17 -29.68 0.47
C ASN A 119 -2.80 -28.24 0.88
N THR A 120 -1.83 -27.63 0.20
CA THR A 120 -1.24 -26.36 0.64
C THR A 120 -2.04 -25.12 0.29
N GLU A 121 -2.71 -25.09 -0.86
CA GLU A 121 -3.23 -23.83 -1.44
C GLU A 121 -4.27 -23.14 -0.54
N ASP A 122 -5.26 -23.87 -0.04
CA ASP A 122 -6.28 -23.34 0.88
C ASP A 122 -5.68 -22.92 2.22
N THR A 123 -4.71 -23.69 2.72
CA THR A 123 -4.00 -23.39 3.98
C THR A 123 -3.17 -22.11 3.83
N ILE A 124 -2.47 -21.94 2.72
CA ILE A 124 -1.70 -20.74 2.38
C ILE A 124 -2.64 -19.54 2.22
N ALA A 125 -3.76 -19.70 1.51
CA ALA A 125 -4.77 -18.66 1.34
C ALA A 125 -5.33 -18.22 2.70
N THR A 126 -5.57 -19.17 3.61
CA THR A 126 -6.04 -18.88 4.97
C THR A 126 -4.97 -18.16 5.79
N LEU A 127 -3.71 -18.60 5.76
CA LEU A 127 -2.59 -17.91 6.43
C LEU A 127 -2.40 -16.48 5.88
N ALA A 128 -2.52 -16.29 4.56
CA ALA A 128 -2.47 -14.98 3.94
C ALA A 128 -3.64 -14.09 4.36
N MET A 129 -4.85 -14.65 4.45
CA MET A 129 -6.03 -13.92 4.92
C MET A 129 -5.88 -13.54 6.40
N LEU A 130 -5.32 -14.41 7.24
CA LEU A 130 -5.01 -14.10 8.63
C LEU A 130 -4.00 -12.95 8.73
N LYS A 131 -2.97 -12.93 7.87
CA LYS A 131 -2.00 -11.81 7.80
C LYS A 131 -2.71 -10.47 7.61
N ILE A 132 -3.72 -10.44 6.73
CA ILE A 132 -4.54 -9.26 6.43
C ILE A 132 -5.46 -8.92 7.60
N ILE A 133 -6.18 -9.90 8.16
CA ILE A 133 -7.07 -9.72 9.32
C ILE A 133 -6.32 -9.09 10.47
N TYR A 134 -5.17 -9.67 10.88
CA TYR A 134 -4.40 -9.15 12.01
C TYR A 134 -3.88 -7.73 11.77
N ALA A 135 -3.55 -7.36 10.53
CA ALA A 135 -3.17 -6.00 10.20
C ALA A 135 -4.31 -5.00 10.47
N HIS A 136 -5.55 -5.34 10.07
CA HIS A 136 -6.75 -4.53 10.36
C HIS A 136 -7.09 -4.51 11.86
N LEU A 137 -7.04 -5.66 12.53
CA LEU A 137 -7.32 -5.75 13.97
C LEU A 137 -6.38 -4.85 14.78
N ILE A 138 -5.10 -4.83 14.43
CA ILE A 138 -4.07 -3.98 15.05
C ILE A 138 -4.33 -2.51 14.80
N ASN A 139 -4.49 -2.09 13.54
CA ASN A 139 -4.76 -0.68 13.20
C ASN A 139 -6.00 -0.17 13.94
N ASN A 140 -7.09 -0.94 13.90
CA ASN A 140 -8.34 -0.57 14.54
C ASN A 140 -8.24 -0.53 16.07
N TYR A 141 -7.42 -1.41 16.67
CA TYR A 141 -7.18 -1.41 18.12
C TYR A 141 -6.43 -0.14 18.54
N CYS A 142 -5.40 0.22 17.80
CA CYS A 142 -4.64 1.44 18.03
C CYS A 142 -5.52 2.68 17.87
N TYR A 143 -6.31 2.76 16.80
CA TYR A 143 -7.02 3.99 16.43
C TYR A 143 -8.44 4.15 16.99
N GLN A 144 -9.02 3.14 17.65
CA GLN A 144 -10.32 3.26 18.30
C GLN A 144 -10.45 4.54 19.16
N PRO A 145 -9.57 4.82 20.13
CA PRO A 145 -9.66 6.05 20.93
C PRO A 145 -9.63 7.32 20.07
N CYS A 146 -8.86 7.30 18.97
CA CYS A 146 -8.76 8.45 18.08
C CYS A 146 -10.04 8.71 17.29
N ARG A 147 -10.68 7.64 16.80
CA ARG A 147 -11.96 7.76 16.09
C ARG A 147 -13.08 8.27 17.01
N HIS A 148 -13.10 7.85 18.27
CA HIS A 148 -14.02 8.37 19.30
C HIS A 148 -13.78 9.86 19.55
N ALA A 149 -12.53 10.27 19.72
CA ALA A 149 -12.18 11.68 19.87
C ALA A 149 -12.61 12.50 18.65
N LEU A 150 -12.43 11.97 17.42
CA LEU A 150 -12.93 12.59 16.19
C LEU A 150 -14.46 12.71 16.18
N GLU A 151 -15.20 11.68 16.61
CA GLU A 151 -16.66 11.75 16.68
C GLU A 151 -17.13 12.81 17.68
N GLN A 152 -16.41 13.00 18.79
CA GLN A 152 -16.74 13.98 19.82
C GLN A 152 -16.36 15.41 19.41
N SER A 153 -15.14 15.60 18.91
CA SER A 153 -14.60 16.92 18.58
C SER A 153 -15.13 17.49 17.27
N LYS A 154 -15.50 16.60 16.33
CA LYS A 154 -15.77 16.92 14.91
C LYS A 154 -14.61 17.65 14.22
N ASP A 155 -13.43 17.66 14.82
CA ASP A 155 -12.23 18.33 14.34
C ASP A 155 -11.15 17.27 14.07
N PRO A 156 -10.74 17.06 12.81
CA PRO A 156 -9.69 16.11 12.46
C PRO A 156 -8.35 16.48 13.11
N ASN A 157 -8.11 17.72 13.53
CA ASN A 157 -6.88 18.07 14.23
C ASN A 157 -6.92 17.73 15.73
N ARG A 158 -8.06 17.23 16.25
CA ARG A 158 -8.27 16.93 17.67
C ARG A 158 -8.76 15.49 17.85
N VAL A 159 -7.87 14.56 17.52
CA VAL A 159 -8.14 13.11 17.58
C VAL A 159 -7.46 12.40 18.75
N GLY A 160 -6.79 13.12 19.65
CA GLY A 160 -6.16 12.50 20.83
C GLY A 160 -5.05 11.49 20.48
N ARG A 161 -4.82 10.51 21.36
CA ARG A 161 -3.73 9.52 21.23
C ARG A 161 -4.27 8.14 20.90
N ALA A 162 -3.50 7.39 20.10
CA ALA A 162 -3.74 5.99 19.80
C ALA A 162 -3.28 5.09 20.97
N ASN A 163 -3.76 3.85 21.00
CA ASN A 163 -3.23 2.84 21.92
C ASN A 163 -1.80 2.45 21.48
N PRO A 164 -0.77 2.67 22.31
CA PRO A 164 0.62 2.48 21.89
C PRO A 164 1.17 1.08 22.17
N VAL A 165 0.38 0.21 22.81
CA VAL A 165 0.77 -1.16 23.14
C VAL A 165 -0.25 -2.10 22.52
N ILE A 166 0.20 -2.91 21.57
CA ILE A 166 -0.59 -3.98 20.96
C ILE A 166 -0.41 -5.21 21.83
N PRO A 167 -1.51 -5.80 22.33
CA PRO A 167 -1.43 -6.92 23.24
C PRO A 167 -1.02 -8.21 22.52
N ALA A 168 -0.43 -9.16 23.26
CA ALA A 168 0.23 -10.34 22.71
C ALA A 168 -0.65 -11.18 21.76
N GLN A 169 -1.95 -11.29 22.04
CA GLN A 169 -2.93 -12.01 21.22
C GLN A 169 -3.15 -11.41 19.82
N LEU A 170 -2.72 -10.17 19.59
CA LEU A 170 -2.64 -9.55 18.26
C LEU A 170 -1.19 -9.50 17.75
N ALA A 171 -0.26 -9.09 18.61
CA ALA A 171 1.14 -8.83 18.25
C ALA A 171 1.90 -10.10 17.81
N GLN A 172 1.74 -11.21 18.54
CA GLN A 172 2.48 -12.45 18.28
C GLN A 172 1.99 -13.15 17.00
N PRO A 173 0.66 -13.37 16.79
CA PRO A 173 0.15 -13.90 15.52
C PRO A 173 0.61 -13.08 14.32
N ARG A 174 0.53 -11.74 14.40
CA ARG A 174 0.99 -10.86 13.33
C ARG A 174 2.49 -11.03 13.05
N THR A 175 3.31 -11.10 14.09
CA THR A 175 4.77 -11.28 13.95
C THR A 175 5.11 -12.61 13.28
N ILE A 176 4.46 -13.70 13.68
CA ILE A 176 4.61 -15.01 13.06
C ILE A 176 4.21 -14.92 11.58
N LEU A 177 3.00 -14.45 11.28
CA LEU A 177 2.49 -14.34 9.91
C LEU A 177 3.40 -13.49 9.01
N CYS A 178 3.84 -12.31 9.45
CA CYS A 178 4.77 -11.49 8.67
C CYS A 178 6.07 -12.24 8.33
N THR A 179 6.59 -13.01 9.28
CA THR A 179 7.83 -13.77 9.07
C THR A 179 7.63 -14.97 8.16
N LEU A 180 6.48 -15.65 8.25
CA LEU A 180 6.16 -16.81 7.41
C LEU A 180 6.14 -16.46 5.91
N PHE A 181 5.77 -15.22 5.57
CA PHE A 181 5.65 -14.74 4.20
C PHE A 181 6.84 -13.91 3.72
N ASP A 182 7.88 -13.72 4.53
CA ASP A 182 9.09 -12.97 4.15
C ASP A 182 10.34 -13.88 4.20
N THR A 183 11.39 -13.48 3.47
CA THR A 183 12.68 -14.17 3.46
C THR A 183 13.54 -13.81 4.67
N GLU A 184 13.23 -12.67 5.29
CA GLU A 184 13.96 -12.11 6.42
C GLU A 184 13.03 -11.92 7.61
N MET A 185 13.60 -11.69 8.80
CA MET A 185 12.79 -11.27 9.93
C MET A 185 12.16 -9.90 9.62
N PRO A 186 10.84 -9.74 9.78
CA PRO A 186 10.15 -8.54 9.34
C PRO A 186 10.56 -7.36 10.21
N LEU A 187 11.13 -6.33 9.58
CA LEU A 187 11.37 -5.03 10.22
C LEU A 187 10.06 -4.26 10.47
N TYR A 188 9.02 -4.57 9.69
CA TYR A 188 7.73 -3.87 9.70
C TYR A 188 6.59 -4.87 9.82
N ARG A 189 5.68 -4.63 10.78
CA ARG A 189 4.47 -5.43 11.03
C ARG A 189 3.20 -4.60 10.97
N TRP A 190 3.31 -3.28 10.88
CA TRP A 190 2.16 -2.42 10.59
C TRP A 190 1.51 -2.76 9.23
N GLN A 191 0.23 -2.42 9.07
CA GLN A 191 -0.52 -2.68 7.83
C GLN A 191 0.15 -2.00 6.62
N ASN A 192 0.29 -2.72 5.51
CA ASN A 192 0.75 -2.16 4.22
C ASN A 192 -0.40 -1.95 3.22
N TYR A 193 -0.08 -1.34 2.07
CA TYR A 193 -1.06 -1.02 1.02
C TYR A 193 -1.79 -2.25 0.48
N ASN A 194 -1.08 -3.35 0.21
CA ASN A 194 -1.71 -4.56 -0.33
C ASN A 194 -2.71 -5.16 0.64
N GLU A 195 -2.37 -5.18 1.93
CA GLU A 195 -3.22 -5.69 3.01
C GLU A 195 -4.44 -4.80 3.27
N TYR A 196 -4.30 -3.49 3.10
CA TYR A 196 -5.43 -2.56 3.27
C TYR A 196 -6.40 -2.60 2.08
N SER A 197 -5.86 -2.61 0.85
CA SER A 197 -6.65 -2.44 -0.36
C SER A 197 -6.78 -3.71 -1.22
N PRO A 198 -5.90 -4.03 -2.18
CA PRO A 198 -6.21 -5.03 -3.20
C PRO A 198 -6.39 -6.45 -2.65
N ALA A 199 -5.76 -6.81 -1.53
CA ALA A 199 -5.91 -8.13 -0.91
C ALA A 199 -7.15 -8.24 -0.01
N ASN A 200 -7.77 -7.11 0.35
CA ASN A 200 -8.94 -7.04 1.23
C ASN A 200 -10.27 -6.97 0.45
N CYS A 201 -10.23 -7.13 -0.88
CA CYS A 201 -11.41 -7.03 -1.73
C CYS A 201 -11.97 -8.38 -2.17
N ARG A 202 -13.27 -8.38 -2.47
CA ARG A 202 -13.96 -9.47 -3.16
C ARG A 202 -14.97 -8.92 -4.15
N VAL A 203 -15.29 -9.73 -5.17
CA VAL A 203 -16.24 -9.39 -6.23
C VAL A 203 -17.55 -10.13 -6.00
N LEU A 204 -18.68 -9.42 -6.10
CA LEU A 204 -20.03 -9.93 -5.91
C LEU A 204 -20.95 -9.49 -7.07
N PRO A 205 -21.62 -10.43 -7.78
CA PRO A 205 -21.37 -11.88 -7.75
C PRO A 205 -19.95 -12.21 -8.25
N LYS A 206 -19.44 -13.43 -7.95
CA LYS A 206 -18.04 -13.84 -8.23
C LYS A 206 -17.65 -13.68 -9.71
N ASP A 207 -18.64 -13.73 -10.59
CA ASP A 207 -18.56 -13.65 -12.05
C ASP A 207 -19.08 -12.32 -12.62
N ALA A 208 -19.12 -11.26 -11.80
CA ALA A 208 -19.56 -9.95 -12.25
C ALA A 208 -18.83 -9.52 -13.54
N PRO A 209 -19.57 -9.09 -14.59
CA PRO A 209 -18.98 -8.78 -15.89
C PRO A 209 -18.11 -7.51 -15.86
N GLU A 210 -18.36 -6.63 -14.89
CA GLU A 210 -17.65 -5.38 -14.68
C GLU A 210 -17.31 -5.18 -13.20
N LEU A 211 -16.13 -4.62 -12.95
CA LEU A 211 -15.69 -4.22 -11.61
C LEU A 211 -16.02 -2.75 -11.39
N ASN A 212 -16.99 -2.48 -10.52
CA ASN A 212 -17.46 -1.14 -10.16
C ASN A 212 -17.92 -1.10 -8.69
N GLN A 213 -18.44 0.04 -8.24
CA GLN A 213 -18.84 0.27 -6.84
C GLN A 213 -19.93 -0.67 -6.33
N ASP A 214 -20.72 -1.26 -7.24
CA ASP A 214 -21.80 -2.17 -6.91
C ASP A 214 -21.34 -3.63 -6.87
N THR A 215 -20.22 -3.94 -7.52
CA THR A 215 -19.70 -5.31 -7.66
C THR A 215 -18.46 -5.58 -6.81
N VAL A 216 -17.77 -4.55 -6.31
CA VAL A 216 -16.58 -4.71 -5.45
C VAL A 216 -16.91 -4.33 -4.01
N THR A 217 -16.56 -5.20 -3.07
CA THR A 217 -16.67 -4.93 -1.63
C THR A 217 -15.41 -5.37 -0.88
N THR A 218 -15.25 -4.92 0.36
CA THR A 218 -14.18 -5.34 1.27
C THR A 218 -14.61 -6.47 2.21
N MET A 219 -13.62 -7.26 2.67
CA MET A 219 -13.81 -8.37 3.61
C MET A 219 -13.70 -7.91 5.07
N VAL A 220 -12.68 -7.11 5.39
CA VAL A 220 -12.41 -6.53 6.72
C VAL A 220 -12.45 -5.00 6.62
N ARG A 221 -13.00 -4.32 7.63
CA ARG A 221 -13.30 -2.88 7.60
C ARG A 221 -12.94 -2.19 8.91
N GLY A 222 -12.52 -0.93 8.86
CA GLY A 222 -12.38 -0.06 10.03
C GLY A 222 -13.63 0.79 10.21
N GLU A 223 -13.95 1.62 9.20
CA GLU A 223 -15.10 2.53 9.24
C GLU A 223 -16.42 1.83 8.89
N GLY A 224 -16.41 0.93 7.89
CA GLY A 224 -17.59 0.24 7.39
C GLY A 224 -18.48 1.07 6.46
N SER A 225 -18.10 2.32 6.16
CA SER A 225 -18.88 3.22 5.30
C SER A 225 -18.75 2.85 3.82
N ARG A 226 -19.69 3.36 2.99
CA ARG A 226 -19.60 3.23 1.53
C ARG A 226 -18.32 3.90 0.99
N ASP A 227 -17.89 5.01 1.58
CA ASP A 227 -16.67 5.70 1.18
C ASP A 227 -15.39 4.89 1.46
N GLU A 228 -15.33 4.12 2.55
CA GLU A 228 -14.21 3.19 2.81
C GLU A 228 -14.18 2.04 1.81
N ILE A 229 -15.35 1.42 1.59
CA ILE A 229 -15.48 0.34 0.59
C ILE A 229 -15.11 0.87 -0.79
N GLY A 230 -15.55 2.07 -1.16
CA GLY A 230 -15.28 2.65 -2.45
C GLY A 230 -13.83 3.12 -2.62
N PHE A 231 -13.22 3.72 -1.59
CA PHE A 231 -11.80 4.09 -1.61
C PHE A 231 -10.91 2.86 -1.85
N ILE A 232 -11.14 1.79 -1.09
CA ILE A 232 -10.42 0.52 -1.25
C ILE A 232 -10.76 -0.15 -2.59
N GLY A 233 -12.02 -0.15 -2.98
CA GLY A 233 -12.52 -0.78 -4.20
C GLY A 233 -11.95 -0.16 -5.47
N ASN A 234 -11.85 1.17 -5.55
CA ASN A 234 -11.25 1.84 -6.69
C ASN A 234 -9.79 1.42 -6.90
N HIS A 235 -9.01 1.34 -5.82
CA HIS A 235 -7.62 0.87 -5.87
C HIS A 235 -7.53 -0.61 -6.28
N TYR A 236 -8.43 -1.47 -5.80
CA TYR A 236 -8.52 -2.86 -6.27
C TYR A 236 -8.80 -2.94 -7.78
N VAL A 237 -9.72 -2.12 -8.30
CA VAL A 237 -10.03 -2.09 -9.73
C VAL A 237 -8.81 -1.64 -10.53
N GLN A 238 -8.05 -0.65 -10.05
CA GLN A 238 -6.78 -0.26 -10.67
C GLN A 238 -5.79 -1.44 -10.73
N GLU A 239 -5.56 -2.12 -9.59
CA GLU A 239 -4.65 -3.26 -9.50
C GLU A 239 -5.12 -4.45 -10.38
N SER A 240 -6.43 -4.65 -10.56
CA SER A 240 -6.98 -5.67 -11.47
C SER A 240 -6.61 -5.46 -12.96
N ARG A 241 -6.18 -4.24 -13.35
CA ARG A 241 -5.75 -3.92 -14.72
C ARG A 241 -4.26 -4.13 -14.96
N THR A 242 -3.50 -4.51 -13.94
CA THR A 242 -2.05 -4.76 -14.05
C THR A 242 -1.61 -6.00 -14.83
N PRO A 243 -2.43 -7.03 -15.16
CA PRO A 243 -1.99 -8.17 -15.97
C PRO A 243 -1.29 -7.75 -17.29
N LYS A 244 -1.85 -6.77 -17.99
CA LYS A 244 -1.27 -6.23 -19.23
C LYS A 244 0.05 -5.50 -19.00
N LEU A 245 0.21 -4.82 -17.86
CA LEU A 245 1.47 -4.16 -17.50
C LEU A 245 2.56 -5.18 -17.18
N ILE A 246 2.21 -6.30 -16.54
CA ILE A 246 3.14 -7.41 -16.29
C ILE A 246 3.57 -8.07 -17.59
N SER A 247 2.63 -8.39 -18.48
CA SER A 247 2.94 -8.96 -19.81
C SER A 247 3.84 -8.03 -20.62
N ALA A 248 3.53 -6.72 -20.64
CA ALA A 248 4.39 -5.73 -21.31
C ALA A 248 5.81 -5.68 -20.72
N CYS A 249 5.97 -5.87 -19.41
CA CYS A 249 7.28 -5.98 -18.78
C CYS A 249 8.04 -7.22 -19.25
N THR A 250 7.39 -8.39 -19.28
CA THR A 250 7.99 -9.63 -19.79
C THR A 250 8.46 -9.47 -21.24
N ASP A 251 7.61 -8.91 -22.10
CA ASP A 251 7.90 -8.69 -23.52
C ASP A 251 9.04 -7.69 -23.71
N LEU A 252 9.08 -6.61 -22.91
CA LEU A 252 10.16 -5.64 -22.94
C LEU A 252 11.50 -6.29 -22.59
N LEU A 253 11.55 -7.12 -21.54
CA LEU A 253 12.77 -7.83 -21.16
C LEU A 253 13.25 -8.77 -22.28
N ALA A 254 12.33 -9.50 -22.92
CA ALA A 254 12.66 -10.36 -24.04
C ALA A 254 13.19 -9.55 -25.24
N ALA A 255 12.52 -8.45 -25.58
CA ALA A 255 12.93 -7.58 -26.67
C ALA A 255 14.31 -6.96 -26.42
N CYS A 256 14.59 -6.47 -25.21
CA CYS A 256 15.90 -5.94 -24.83
C CYS A 256 16.99 -6.99 -24.92
N LYS A 257 16.75 -8.21 -24.40
CA LYS A 257 17.70 -9.34 -24.47
C LYS A 257 18.10 -9.69 -25.90
N HIS A 258 17.16 -9.55 -26.85
CA HIS A 258 17.37 -9.87 -28.26
C HIS A 258 17.67 -8.63 -29.13
N HIS A 259 17.88 -7.46 -28.54
CA HIS A 259 18.06 -6.18 -29.25
C HIS A 259 16.98 -5.91 -30.31
N ASN A 260 15.74 -6.35 -30.04
CA ASN A 260 14.61 -6.20 -30.95
C ASN A 260 13.90 -4.86 -30.68
N ALA A 261 14.25 -3.83 -31.44
CA ALA A 261 13.66 -2.49 -31.30
C ALA A 261 12.13 -2.47 -31.51
N ASN A 262 11.62 -3.19 -32.52
CA ASN A 262 10.18 -3.25 -32.78
C ASN A 262 9.43 -3.92 -31.62
N GLY A 263 9.96 -5.04 -31.11
CA GLY A 263 9.40 -5.71 -29.94
C GLY A 263 9.40 -4.81 -28.70
N ALA A 264 10.46 -4.01 -28.49
CA ALA A 264 10.53 -3.08 -27.37
C ALA A 264 9.50 -1.95 -27.52
N ALA A 265 9.32 -1.40 -28.72
CA ALA A 265 8.28 -0.39 -28.99
C ALA A 265 6.87 -0.97 -28.75
N ASP A 266 6.62 -2.21 -29.18
CA ASP A 266 5.33 -2.90 -28.96
C ASP A 266 5.04 -3.16 -27.48
N ALA A 267 6.05 -3.58 -26.73
CA ALA A 267 5.97 -3.76 -25.29
C ALA A 267 5.64 -2.43 -24.58
N TYR A 268 6.35 -1.34 -24.92
CA TYR A 268 6.05 -0.02 -24.35
C TYR A 268 4.64 0.46 -24.71
N ARG A 269 4.18 0.26 -25.95
CA ARG A 269 2.82 0.61 -26.35
C ARG A 269 1.77 -0.14 -25.52
N THR A 270 2.01 -1.43 -25.25
CA THR A 270 1.15 -2.23 -24.36
C THR A 270 1.16 -1.70 -22.92
N ALA A 271 2.32 -1.28 -22.40
CA ALA A 271 2.44 -0.65 -21.09
C ALA A 271 1.71 0.70 -21.01
N VAL A 272 1.81 1.53 -22.06
CA VAL A 272 1.07 2.80 -22.17
C VAL A 272 -0.43 2.57 -22.12
N GLU A 273 -0.92 1.59 -22.87
CA GLU A 273 -2.34 1.24 -22.89
C GLU A 273 -2.83 0.71 -21.53
N ALA A 274 -2.02 -0.11 -20.86
CA ALA A 274 -2.33 -0.57 -19.51
C ALA A 274 -2.43 0.60 -18.51
N MET A 275 -1.45 1.51 -18.54
CA MET A 275 -1.45 2.70 -17.68
C MET A 275 -2.59 3.66 -17.98
N ARG A 276 -3.01 3.79 -19.25
CA ARG A 276 -4.17 4.60 -19.63
C ARG A 276 -5.45 4.09 -18.97
N HIS A 277 -5.73 2.79 -19.07
CA HIS A 277 -6.89 2.19 -18.41
C HIS A 277 -6.83 2.32 -16.88
N ILE A 278 -5.66 2.18 -16.29
CA ILE A 278 -5.47 2.41 -14.84
C ILE A 278 -5.80 3.88 -14.49
N ASN A 279 -5.32 4.83 -15.29
CA ASN A 279 -5.57 6.25 -15.09
C ASN A 279 -7.06 6.62 -15.29
N GLU A 280 -7.78 5.95 -16.19
CA GLU A 280 -9.23 6.10 -16.34
C GLU A 280 -9.97 5.70 -15.07
N VAL A 281 -9.59 4.58 -14.44
CA VAL A 281 -10.16 4.15 -13.15
C VAL A 281 -9.77 5.11 -12.02
N ASN A 282 -8.50 5.54 -11.97
CA ASN A 282 -8.02 6.50 -10.97
C ASN A 282 -8.85 7.80 -11.01
N LYS A 283 -9.15 8.31 -12.21
CA LYS A 283 -9.99 9.50 -12.43
C LYS A 283 -11.41 9.38 -11.87
N GLN A 284 -11.90 8.16 -11.66
CA GLN A 284 -13.23 7.91 -11.13
C GLN A 284 -13.30 8.02 -9.61
N MET A 285 -12.19 8.19 -8.86
CA MET A 285 -12.19 8.23 -7.39
C MET A 285 -13.34 9.06 -6.76
N PRO A 286 -13.74 10.24 -7.29
CA PRO A 286 -14.88 11.01 -6.75
C PRO A 286 -16.24 10.30 -6.80
N GLN A 287 -16.41 9.31 -7.68
CA GLN A 287 -17.60 8.47 -7.75
C GLN A 287 -17.61 7.40 -6.65
N TRP A 288 -16.43 6.97 -6.22
CA TRP A 288 -16.24 5.87 -5.26
C TRP A 288 -16.14 6.36 -3.82
N CYS A 289 -15.50 7.50 -3.60
CA CYS A 289 -15.22 8.04 -2.27
C CYS A 289 -15.36 9.56 -2.28
N SER A 290 -16.20 10.10 -1.40
CA SER A 290 -16.35 11.54 -1.21
C SER A 290 -15.23 12.12 -0.35
N PRO A 291 -14.85 13.40 -0.54
CA PRO A 291 -13.89 14.08 0.33
C PRO A 291 -14.28 14.04 1.81
N ARG A 292 -15.56 14.21 2.13
CA ARG A 292 -16.08 14.12 3.49
C ARG A 292 -15.95 12.71 4.07
N GLY A 293 -16.32 11.68 3.30
CA GLY A 293 -16.20 10.29 3.72
C GLY A 293 -14.76 9.85 3.92
N TYR A 294 -13.85 10.30 3.05
CA TYR A 294 -12.42 10.09 3.20
C TYR A 294 -11.87 10.63 4.53
N ASN A 295 -12.32 11.81 4.96
CA ASN A 295 -11.90 12.34 6.26
C ASN A 295 -12.39 11.53 7.46
N GLN A 296 -13.44 10.72 7.31
CA GLN A 296 -13.88 9.80 8.37
C GLN A 296 -13.01 8.53 8.38
N LEU A 297 -12.79 7.91 7.22
CA LEU A 297 -12.03 6.65 7.14
C LEU A 297 -10.51 6.87 7.34
N ARG A 298 -9.98 8.06 7.02
CA ARG A 298 -8.54 8.31 7.03
C ARG A 298 -7.89 8.13 8.40
N ILE A 299 -8.64 8.20 9.50
CA ILE A 299 -8.09 7.98 10.84
C ILE A 299 -7.50 6.57 11.03
N TRP A 300 -7.94 5.59 10.24
CA TRP A 300 -7.56 4.17 10.37
C TRP A 300 -6.27 3.79 9.61
N ILE A 301 -5.73 4.72 8.81
CA ILE A 301 -4.70 4.44 7.80
C ILE A 301 -3.25 4.77 8.24
N PRO A 302 -2.98 5.85 8.99
CA PRO A 302 -1.62 6.26 9.29
C PRO A 302 -0.85 5.18 10.07
N GLY A 303 0.47 5.37 10.16
CA GLY A 303 1.33 4.52 10.95
C GLY A 303 2.20 5.37 11.88
N PRO A 304 2.93 4.72 12.81
CA PRO A 304 3.67 5.42 13.86
C PRO A 304 4.73 6.40 13.34
N ARG A 305 5.40 6.09 12.22
CA ARG A 305 6.42 6.99 11.67
C ARG A 305 5.83 8.35 11.31
N ASN A 306 6.50 9.40 11.81
CA ASN A 306 6.15 10.82 11.66
C ASN A 306 4.78 11.20 12.26
N HIS A 307 4.16 10.28 12.99
CA HIS A 307 3.00 10.55 13.86
C HIS A 307 3.35 10.34 15.35
N SER A 308 4.66 10.40 15.64
CA SER A 308 5.30 10.23 16.93
C SER A 308 6.27 11.38 17.22
N GLY A 309 6.16 12.04 18.38
CA GLY A 309 7.13 13.04 18.88
C GLY A 309 6.90 14.51 18.51
N HIS A 310 5.78 14.89 17.89
CA HIS A 310 5.34 16.26 17.66
C HIS A 310 4.27 16.68 18.69
N ALA A 311 4.65 17.53 19.65
CA ALA A 311 3.89 17.89 20.86
C ALA A 311 2.41 18.34 20.70
N ALA A 312 1.97 18.69 19.48
CA ALA A 312 0.58 19.07 19.19
C ALA A 312 -0.25 17.98 18.48
N ARG A 313 0.36 16.86 18.06
CA ARG A 313 -0.24 15.87 17.11
C ARG A 313 0.14 14.40 17.38
N ASP A 314 0.75 14.09 18.52
CA ASP A 314 1.25 12.74 18.84
C ASP A 314 0.15 11.68 18.92
N LEU A 315 -0.06 10.96 17.82
CA LEU A 315 -0.88 9.76 17.81
C LEU A 315 -0.18 8.66 18.61
N PHE A 316 1.14 8.54 18.46
CA PHE A 316 1.97 7.51 19.06
C PHE A 316 3.16 8.10 19.84
N PRO A 317 3.78 7.33 20.75
CA PRO A 317 4.97 7.77 21.47
C PRO A 317 6.21 7.76 20.55
N PRO A 318 7.30 8.49 20.91
CA PRO A 318 8.50 8.64 20.07
C PRO A 318 9.14 7.32 19.61
N GLN A 319 9.11 6.29 20.45
CA GLN A 319 9.66 4.96 20.16
C GLN A 319 8.78 4.10 19.23
N GLY A 320 7.53 4.53 18.95
CA GLY A 320 6.57 3.79 18.12
C GLY A 320 5.60 2.93 18.90
N VAL A 321 5.05 1.91 18.25
CA VAL A 321 4.05 1.02 18.86
C VAL A 321 4.73 -0.24 19.38
N CYS A 322 4.50 -0.57 20.65
CA CYS A 322 4.99 -1.80 21.26
C CYS A 322 4.16 -2.99 20.76
N PHE A 323 4.84 -4.03 20.28
CA PHE A 323 4.28 -5.33 19.94
C PHE A 323 4.63 -6.32 21.05
N GLU A 324 3.70 -6.48 22.01
CA GLU A 324 3.93 -7.29 23.22
C GLU A 324 4.38 -8.72 22.86
N GLY A 325 5.50 -9.16 23.44
CA GLY A 325 6.03 -10.50 23.28
C GLY A 325 6.65 -10.80 21.90
N SER A 326 6.90 -9.79 21.06
CA SER A 326 7.53 -9.99 19.75
C SER A 326 9.05 -10.23 19.80
N GLU A 327 9.73 -9.77 20.86
CA GLU A 327 11.16 -10.04 21.08
C GLU A 327 11.45 -11.53 21.29
N GLU A 328 10.53 -12.26 21.95
CA GLU A 328 10.62 -13.72 22.12
C GLU A 328 10.59 -14.46 20.79
N LEU A 329 10.01 -13.83 19.76
CA LEU A 329 9.96 -14.31 18.39
C LEU A 329 11.16 -13.84 17.54
N GLY A 330 12.05 -13.02 18.10
CA GLY A 330 13.25 -12.49 17.44
C GLY A 330 12.99 -11.23 16.58
N ALA A 331 11.83 -10.60 16.71
CA ALA A 331 11.51 -9.35 16.03
C ALA A 331 11.64 -8.14 17.00
N PRO A 332 11.86 -6.91 16.53
CA PRO A 332 11.99 -5.73 17.41
C PRO A 332 10.77 -5.54 18.31
N GLU A 333 10.92 -5.06 19.55
CA GLU A 333 9.77 -4.79 20.43
C GLU A 333 8.84 -3.70 19.86
N TYR A 334 9.43 -2.63 19.31
CA TYR A 334 8.71 -1.48 18.79
C TYR A 334 8.67 -1.45 17.26
N ASP A 335 7.56 -0.97 16.71
CA ASP A 335 7.39 -0.73 15.29
C ASP A 335 7.27 0.77 14.99
N MET A 336 8.12 1.24 14.07
CA MET A 336 8.17 2.61 13.54
C MET A 336 7.92 2.64 12.03
N SER A 337 6.96 1.85 11.59
CA SER A 337 6.40 1.83 10.23
C SER A 337 5.66 3.12 9.87
N ARG A 338 5.75 3.55 8.61
CA ARG A 338 4.79 4.48 7.96
C ARG A 338 3.34 3.94 7.96
N GLY A 339 2.34 4.76 7.66
CA GLY A 339 1.03 4.24 7.28
C GLY A 339 1.03 3.71 5.85
N GLU A 340 -0.08 3.12 5.43
CA GLU A 340 -0.23 2.73 4.04
C GLU A 340 -0.49 3.94 3.13
N THR A 341 -0.09 3.82 1.86
CA THR A 341 -0.18 4.90 0.87
C THR A 341 -0.14 4.32 -0.53
N GLY A 342 -0.82 4.98 -1.47
CA GLY A 342 -0.74 4.66 -2.90
C GLY A 342 0.69 4.66 -3.45
N ALA A 343 1.66 5.34 -2.81
CA ALA A 343 3.07 5.27 -3.20
C ALA A 343 3.70 3.87 -3.01
N MET A 344 3.06 2.98 -2.24
CA MET A 344 3.45 1.57 -2.08
C MET A 344 2.87 0.66 -3.17
N THR A 345 1.99 1.15 -4.06
CA THR A 345 1.49 0.34 -5.19
C THR A 345 2.62 -0.24 -6.03
N THR A 346 2.40 -1.44 -6.58
CA THR A 346 3.33 -2.04 -7.55
C THR A 346 3.17 -1.43 -8.94
N ILE A 347 2.01 -0.87 -9.28
CA ILE A 347 1.72 -0.23 -10.58
C ILE A 347 2.81 0.79 -10.93
N ILE A 348 2.93 1.83 -10.10
CA ILE A 348 3.78 2.99 -10.39
C ILE A 348 5.25 2.64 -10.30
N LYS A 349 5.65 1.76 -9.36
CA LYS A 349 7.04 1.33 -9.28
C LYS A 349 7.44 0.51 -10.52
N LEU A 350 6.59 -0.41 -10.97
CA LEU A 350 6.87 -1.19 -12.18
C LEU A 350 6.90 -0.32 -13.43
N ALA A 351 5.90 0.53 -13.63
CA ALA A 351 5.86 1.44 -14.78
C ALA A 351 7.10 2.35 -14.83
N ARG A 352 7.56 2.84 -13.68
CA ARG A 352 8.79 3.65 -13.58
C ARG A 352 10.07 2.86 -13.85
N THR A 353 10.15 1.62 -13.36
CA THR A 353 11.24 0.71 -13.71
C THR A 353 11.29 0.48 -15.22
N MET A 354 10.15 0.23 -15.87
CA MET A 354 10.06 0.08 -17.34
C MET A 354 10.44 1.37 -18.06
N SER A 355 10.07 2.54 -17.54
CA SER A 355 10.42 3.84 -18.12
C SER A 355 11.87 4.26 -17.87
N LEU A 356 12.68 3.38 -17.27
CA LEU A 356 14.09 3.60 -16.96
C LEU A 356 14.31 4.84 -16.08
N PHE A 357 13.39 5.07 -15.12
CA PHE A 357 13.42 6.24 -14.26
C PHE A 357 13.20 5.87 -12.80
N SER A 358 14.15 6.25 -11.94
CA SER A 358 14.14 5.95 -10.50
C SER A 358 14.33 7.23 -9.67
N TYR A 359 13.77 7.26 -8.46
CA TYR A 359 14.17 8.25 -7.45
C TYR A 359 15.30 7.65 -6.64
N ASP A 360 16.53 7.89 -7.08
CA ASP A 360 17.72 7.45 -6.38
C ASP A 360 18.53 8.63 -5.87
N THR A 361 19.35 8.35 -4.85
CA THR A 361 20.22 9.34 -4.22
C THR A 361 21.36 9.77 -5.13
N GLN A 362 21.70 8.98 -6.15
CA GLN A 362 22.73 9.35 -7.12
C GLN A 362 22.26 10.51 -8.03
N THR A 363 21.00 10.48 -8.44
CA THR A 363 20.41 11.47 -9.36
C THR A 363 19.81 12.66 -8.60
N PHE A 364 19.11 12.41 -7.49
CA PHE A 364 18.35 13.44 -6.77
C PHE A 364 18.95 13.83 -5.41
N GLY A 365 20.06 13.21 -4.99
CA GLY A 365 20.61 13.39 -3.65
C GLY A 365 19.77 12.72 -2.56
N GLU A 366 20.26 12.79 -1.32
CA GLU A 366 19.49 12.36 -0.16
C GLU A 366 18.50 13.45 0.25
N ASN A 367 17.21 13.17 0.13
CA ASN A 367 16.12 14.07 0.48
C ASN A 367 14.87 13.26 0.84
N GLU A 368 13.77 13.94 1.18
CA GLU A 368 12.53 13.26 1.56
C GLU A 368 11.99 12.31 0.48
N LEU A 369 12.04 12.70 -0.80
CA LEU A 369 11.57 11.89 -1.92
C LEU A 369 12.34 10.55 -1.99
N THR A 370 13.67 10.59 -1.94
CA THR A 370 14.50 9.38 -2.06
C THR A 370 14.41 8.52 -0.79
N LEU A 371 14.38 9.12 0.39
CA LEU A 371 14.23 8.40 1.66
C LEU A 371 12.86 7.75 1.82
N ALA A 372 11.77 8.45 1.48
CA ALA A 372 10.41 7.90 1.53
C ALA A 372 10.23 6.80 0.48
N GLN A 373 10.72 7.00 -0.76
CA GLN A 373 10.64 5.96 -1.79
C GLN A 373 11.36 4.68 -1.37
N ARG A 374 12.54 4.77 -0.74
CA ARG A 374 13.27 3.61 -0.22
C ARG A 374 12.45 2.85 0.83
N ASP A 375 11.79 3.57 1.74
CA ASP A 375 10.92 2.94 2.74
C ASP A 375 9.69 2.27 2.10
N PHE A 376 9.04 2.93 1.14
CA PHE A 376 7.92 2.35 0.40
C PHE A 376 8.32 1.09 -0.39
N ASP A 377 9.53 1.06 -0.95
CA ASP A 377 10.08 -0.10 -1.65
C ASP A 377 10.27 -1.29 -0.71
N LEU A 378 10.75 -1.06 0.53
CA LEU A 378 10.86 -2.12 1.54
C LEU A 378 9.52 -2.67 2.00
N ARG A 379 8.44 -1.90 1.86
CA ARG A 379 7.11 -2.24 2.37
C ARG A 379 6.17 -2.91 1.41
N ARG A 380 6.53 -3.00 0.14
CA ARG A 380 5.85 -3.86 -0.82
C ARG A 380 5.97 -5.32 -0.42
N GLU A 381 5.06 -6.15 -0.90
CA GLU A 381 5.11 -7.58 -0.62
C GLU A 381 6.40 -8.19 -1.20
N PRO A 382 7.05 -9.15 -0.51
CA PRO A 382 8.38 -9.64 -0.89
C PRO A 382 8.49 -10.09 -2.35
N ALA A 383 7.48 -10.82 -2.84
CA ALA A 383 7.41 -11.27 -4.22
C ALA A 383 7.38 -10.12 -5.23
N GLN A 384 6.68 -9.03 -4.91
CA GLN A 384 6.62 -7.82 -5.74
C GLN A 384 7.96 -7.10 -5.73
N ARG A 385 8.61 -6.95 -4.56
CA ARG A 385 9.96 -6.38 -4.43
C ARG A 385 10.96 -7.16 -5.30
N MET A 386 10.96 -8.48 -5.17
CA MET A 386 11.85 -9.36 -5.94
C MET A 386 11.62 -9.25 -7.45
N PHE A 387 10.36 -9.20 -7.89
CA PHE A 387 10.02 -9.04 -9.31
C PHE A 387 10.55 -7.71 -9.88
N ILE A 388 10.30 -6.60 -9.17
CA ILE A 388 10.73 -5.26 -9.57
C ILE A 388 12.26 -5.17 -9.60
N ASN A 389 12.94 -5.64 -8.54
CA ASN A 389 14.40 -5.59 -8.46
C ASN A 389 15.06 -6.44 -9.56
N ARG A 390 14.52 -7.63 -9.84
CA ARG A 390 14.99 -8.46 -10.96
C ARG A 390 14.76 -7.77 -12.30
N THR A 391 13.59 -7.16 -12.48
CA THR A 391 13.28 -6.41 -13.71
C THR A 391 14.28 -5.28 -13.93
N ALA A 392 14.53 -4.47 -12.90
CA ALA A 392 15.50 -3.37 -12.98
C ALA A 392 16.90 -3.87 -13.35
N ALA A 393 17.40 -4.91 -12.66
CA ALA A 393 18.71 -5.50 -12.94
C ALA A 393 18.82 -6.05 -14.36
N ARG A 394 17.75 -6.68 -14.88
CA ARG A 394 17.73 -7.21 -16.26
C ARG A 394 17.67 -6.12 -17.31
N LEU A 395 16.91 -5.04 -17.09
CA LEU A 395 16.88 -3.90 -18.02
C LEU A 395 18.25 -3.23 -18.12
N GLU A 396 18.98 -3.14 -17.00
CA GLU A 396 20.37 -2.68 -16.97
C GLU A 396 21.31 -3.65 -17.70
N GLU A 397 21.27 -4.94 -17.37
CA GLU A 397 22.06 -6.01 -18.02
C GLU A 397 21.90 -5.99 -19.55
N TYR A 398 20.66 -5.81 -20.03
CA TYR A 398 20.33 -5.80 -21.45
C TYR A 398 20.51 -4.43 -22.11
N ASN A 399 21.05 -3.43 -21.40
CA ASN A 399 21.26 -2.07 -21.89
C ASN A 399 19.99 -1.44 -22.51
N ALA A 400 18.83 -1.60 -21.85
CA ALA A 400 17.55 -1.09 -22.33
C ALA A 400 17.59 0.41 -22.66
N LEU A 401 18.33 1.21 -21.86
CA LEU A 401 18.52 2.64 -22.10
C LEU A 401 19.22 2.91 -23.44
N LYS A 402 20.26 2.14 -23.74
CA LYS A 402 20.98 2.25 -25.02
C LYS A 402 20.04 1.92 -26.17
N LEU A 403 19.28 0.82 -26.07
CA LEU A 403 18.31 0.43 -27.09
C LEU A 403 17.28 1.55 -27.33
N ALA A 404 16.74 2.14 -26.26
CA ALA A 404 15.79 3.24 -26.38
C ALA A 404 16.42 4.46 -27.08
N HIS A 405 17.61 4.88 -26.66
CA HIS A 405 18.26 6.08 -27.21
C HIS A 405 18.79 5.90 -28.63
N THR A 406 19.00 4.67 -29.13
CA THR A 406 19.42 4.43 -30.52
C THR A 406 18.25 4.27 -31.50
N HIS A 407 17.01 4.11 -31.00
CA HIS A 407 15.83 3.87 -31.84
C HIS A 407 14.71 4.87 -31.52
N PRO A 408 14.51 5.92 -32.34
CA PRO A 408 13.56 6.99 -32.04
C PRO A 408 12.12 6.53 -31.76
N HIS A 409 11.61 5.50 -32.45
CA HIS A 409 10.27 4.96 -32.16
C HIS A 409 10.18 4.33 -30.76
N VAL A 410 11.22 3.64 -30.30
CA VAL A 410 11.27 3.06 -28.94
C VAL A 410 11.28 4.19 -27.91
N TRP A 411 12.09 5.22 -28.15
CA TRP A 411 12.16 6.39 -27.28
C TRP A 411 10.80 7.11 -27.20
N LEU A 412 10.12 7.30 -28.33
CA LEU A 412 8.77 7.89 -28.34
C LEU A 412 7.78 7.08 -27.47
N GLN A 413 7.79 5.75 -27.55
CA GLN A 413 6.92 4.93 -26.69
C GLN A 413 7.30 5.02 -25.20
N LEU A 414 8.59 5.07 -24.90
CA LEU A 414 9.07 5.31 -23.53
C LEU A 414 8.61 6.68 -23.01
N THR A 415 8.67 7.74 -23.84
CA THR A 415 8.15 9.08 -23.52
C THR A 415 6.63 9.03 -23.26
N ARG A 416 5.86 8.29 -24.06
CA ARG A 416 4.42 8.08 -23.83
C ARG A 416 4.15 7.41 -22.48
N LEU A 417 4.95 6.40 -22.10
CA LEU A 417 4.80 5.72 -20.81
C LEU A 417 5.06 6.70 -19.65
N ARG A 418 6.10 7.54 -19.76
CA ARG A 418 6.38 8.57 -18.77
C ARG A 418 5.27 9.61 -18.66
N ALA A 419 4.67 10.01 -19.77
CA ALA A 419 3.52 10.90 -19.76
C ALA A 419 2.33 10.30 -18.97
N GLN A 420 2.08 8.99 -19.09
CA GLN A 420 1.05 8.30 -18.30
C GLN A 420 1.38 8.22 -16.80
N ILE A 421 2.65 8.04 -16.44
CA ILE A 421 3.10 8.08 -15.03
C ILE A 421 2.90 9.48 -14.44
N ILE A 422 3.26 10.53 -15.20
CA ILE A 422 3.07 11.93 -14.80
C ILE A 422 1.58 12.22 -14.61
N GLU A 423 0.73 11.78 -15.55
CA GLU A 423 -0.72 11.93 -15.45
C GLU A 423 -1.29 11.25 -14.19
N HIS A 424 -0.82 10.04 -13.87
CA HIS A 424 -1.20 9.36 -12.63
C HIS A 424 -0.84 10.18 -11.39
N ASN A 425 0.41 10.61 -11.29
CA ASN A 425 0.92 11.35 -10.13
C ASN A 425 0.20 12.68 -9.93
N ILE A 426 -0.06 13.41 -11.02
CA ILE A 426 -0.76 14.70 -10.96
C ILE A 426 -2.23 14.52 -10.59
N THR A 427 -2.88 13.48 -11.12
CA THR A 427 -4.26 13.15 -10.74
C THR A 427 -4.35 12.82 -9.24
N HIS A 428 -3.46 11.95 -8.76
CA HIS A 428 -3.40 11.58 -7.33
C HIS A 428 -3.07 12.77 -6.43
N TYR A 429 -2.19 13.65 -6.88
CA TYR A 429 -1.90 14.91 -6.20
C TYR A 429 -3.12 15.85 -6.16
N GLY A 430 -3.87 15.95 -7.26
CA GLY A 430 -5.14 16.67 -7.31
C GLY A 430 -6.13 16.18 -6.26
N TYR A 431 -6.22 14.86 -6.06
CA TYR A 431 -7.01 14.29 -4.97
C TYR A 431 -6.46 14.64 -3.59
N SER A 432 -5.16 14.52 -3.38
CA SER A 432 -4.55 14.92 -2.08
C SER A 432 -4.91 16.36 -1.72
N ARG A 433 -4.87 17.27 -2.71
CA ARG A 433 -5.35 18.65 -2.53
C ARG A 433 -6.83 18.73 -2.18
N HIS A 434 -7.69 18.12 -2.98
CA HIS A 434 -9.13 18.27 -2.81
C HIS A 434 -9.67 17.57 -1.54
N TYR A 435 -9.14 16.39 -1.23
CA TYR A 435 -9.61 15.54 -0.14
C TYR A 435 -9.00 15.92 1.21
N ILE A 436 -7.76 16.41 1.24
CA ILE A 436 -7.00 16.66 2.47
C ILE A 436 -6.82 18.17 2.73
N PHE A 437 -6.24 18.90 1.77
CA PHE A 437 -5.71 20.25 2.02
C PHE A 437 -6.75 21.36 1.84
N GLU A 438 -7.57 21.26 0.80
CA GLU A 438 -8.51 22.30 0.36
C GLU A 438 -9.96 21.85 0.56
N ASN A 439 -10.18 20.84 1.41
CA ASN A 439 -11.51 20.31 1.70
C ASN A 439 -12.36 21.32 2.47
N LYS A 440 -13.02 22.22 1.73
CA LYS A 440 -13.93 23.24 2.27
C LYS A 440 -15.20 22.63 2.87
N GLU A 441 -15.62 21.45 2.42
CA GLU A 441 -16.82 20.75 2.91
C GLU A 441 -16.64 20.21 4.34
N ALA A 442 -15.40 19.93 4.74
CA ALA A 442 -15.08 19.49 6.10
C ALA A 442 -14.93 20.64 7.11
N SER A 443 -15.08 21.92 6.70
CA SER A 443 -14.94 23.13 7.54
C SER A 443 -13.62 23.32 8.30
N THR A 444 -12.73 22.33 8.30
CA THR A 444 -11.41 22.33 8.94
C THR A 444 -10.43 21.58 8.03
N SER A 445 -9.47 22.29 7.45
CA SER A 445 -8.33 21.69 6.76
C SER A 445 -7.53 20.85 7.77
N ALA A 446 -7.41 19.54 7.52
CA ALA A 446 -6.69 18.65 8.40
C ALA A 446 -5.19 18.80 8.13
N LEU A 447 -4.45 19.37 9.07
CA LEU A 447 -2.99 19.55 9.00
C LEU A 447 -2.24 18.24 9.35
N PHE A 448 -2.80 17.09 9.01
CA PHE A 448 -2.05 15.83 9.11
C PHE A 448 -1.11 15.72 7.92
N GLU A 449 0.12 15.28 8.17
CA GLU A 449 0.98 14.67 7.14
C GLU A 449 0.22 13.58 6.37
N ALA A 450 0.67 13.24 5.16
CA ALA A 450 0.07 12.13 4.42
C ALA A 450 0.05 10.85 5.27
N THR A 451 -0.87 9.91 5.02
CA THR A 451 -0.98 8.67 5.84
C THR A 451 0.33 7.88 5.86
N GLY A 452 1.07 7.90 4.75
CA GLY A 452 2.45 7.39 4.65
C GLY A 452 3.51 8.20 5.39
N GLY A 453 3.17 9.27 6.12
CA GLY A 453 4.09 10.14 6.86
C GLY A 453 4.98 11.01 5.97
N THR A 454 4.56 11.32 4.74
CA THR A 454 5.28 12.26 3.86
C THR A 454 4.68 13.66 3.98
N THR A 455 5.52 14.67 3.80
CA THR A 455 5.12 16.06 3.70
C THR A 455 4.27 16.30 2.45
N HIS A 456 3.68 17.49 2.40
CA HIS A 456 2.88 17.93 1.24
C HIS A 456 3.74 18.16 -0.01
N GLN A 457 5.06 18.24 0.13
CA GLN A 457 6.00 18.44 -0.96
C GLN A 457 6.33 17.16 -1.73
N PHE A 458 6.09 15.97 -1.17
CA PHE A 458 6.50 14.70 -1.77
C PHE A 458 5.92 14.48 -3.19
N LEU A 459 4.60 14.55 -3.34
CA LEU A 459 3.92 14.32 -4.62
C LEU A 459 4.25 15.36 -5.71
N PRO A 460 4.24 16.69 -5.44
CA PRO A 460 4.62 17.65 -6.47
C PRO A 460 6.11 17.56 -6.83
N THR A 461 6.99 17.26 -5.88
CA THR A 461 8.43 17.03 -6.15
C THR A 461 8.63 15.77 -7.02
N SER A 462 7.92 14.70 -6.69
CA SER A 462 7.85 13.45 -7.47
C SER A 462 7.40 13.69 -8.93
N ALA A 463 6.37 14.51 -9.13
CA ALA A 463 5.85 14.87 -10.44
C ALA A 463 6.85 15.74 -11.23
N LEU A 464 7.37 16.81 -10.62
CA LEU A 464 8.36 17.71 -11.24
C LEU A 464 9.62 16.95 -11.69
N ALA A 465 10.13 16.05 -10.87
CA ALA A 465 11.28 15.21 -11.22
C ALA A 465 11.05 14.41 -12.53
N ASN A 466 9.86 13.82 -12.71
CA ASN A 466 9.53 13.12 -13.96
C ASN A 466 9.35 14.09 -15.13
N ILE A 467 8.66 15.22 -14.91
CA ILE A 467 8.37 16.21 -15.94
C ILE A 467 9.67 16.76 -16.51
N SER A 468 10.56 17.27 -15.66
CA SER A 468 11.81 17.90 -16.10
C SER A 468 12.73 16.91 -16.82
N GLN A 469 12.83 15.66 -16.33
CA GLN A 469 13.59 14.60 -17.03
C GLN A 469 12.97 14.25 -18.39
N THR A 470 11.64 14.13 -18.46
CA THR A 470 10.95 13.81 -19.71
C THR A 470 11.08 14.94 -20.73
N LEU A 471 10.96 16.20 -20.31
CA LEU A 471 11.17 17.37 -21.18
C LEU A 471 12.62 17.45 -21.70
N LEU A 472 13.61 17.09 -20.87
CA LEU A 472 15.00 16.98 -21.33
C LEU A 472 15.15 15.93 -22.43
N GLU A 473 14.58 14.74 -22.22
CA GLU A 473 14.66 13.66 -23.19
C GLU A 473 13.87 13.94 -24.47
N ILE A 474 12.72 14.62 -24.40
CA ILE A 474 11.99 15.07 -25.59
C ILE A 474 12.88 15.98 -26.45
N ARG A 475 13.60 16.91 -25.82
CA ARG A 475 14.55 17.78 -26.55
C ARG A 475 15.64 16.99 -27.24
N GLN A 476 16.15 15.93 -26.61
CA GLN A 476 17.16 15.04 -27.20
C GLN A 476 16.57 14.19 -28.33
N LEU A 477 15.38 13.61 -28.15
CA LEU A 477 14.69 12.85 -29.19
C LEU A 477 14.45 13.70 -30.43
N LYS A 478 14.08 14.97 -30.26
CA LYS A 478 13.88 15.92 -31.38
C LYS A 478 15.14 16.17 -32.22
N THR A 479 16.35 16.07 -31.65
CA THR A 479 17.59 16.19 -32.44
C THR A 479 17.84 14.96 -33.31
N MET A 480 17.18 13.83 -32.99
CA MET A 480 17.27 12.54 -33.68
C MET A 480 16.02 12.19 -34.49
N ALA A 481 15.03 13.09 -34.54
CA ALA A 481 13.68 12.83 -35.06
C ALA A 481 13.57 12.68 -36.59
N THR A 482 14.68 12.59 -37.33
CA THR A 482 14.65 12.42 -38.79
C THR A 482 14.01 11.11 -39.24
N SER A 483 13.83 10.14 -38.34
CA SER A 483 13.16 8.87 -38.60
C SER A 483 11.71 8.81 -38.11
N LEU A 484 11.19 9.85 -37.47
CA LEU A 484 9.79 9.91 -37.02
C LEU A 484 8.92 10.51 -38.12
N ASP A 485 7.68 10.03 -38.24
CA ASP A 485 6.73 10.64 -39.17
C ASP A 485 6.11 11.95 -38.62
N ALA A 486 5.39 12.67 -39.48
CA ALA A 486 4.79 13.94 -39.11
C ALA A 486 3.74 13.83 -37.98
N ALA A 487 3.04 12.70 -37.87
CA ALA A 487 2.06 12.47 -36.81
C ALA A 487 2.74 12.18 -35.47
N GLU A 488 3.83 11.41 -35.49
CA GLU A 488 4.67 11.13 -34.32
C GLU A 488 5.33 12.41 -33.78
N ILE A 489 5.83 13.28 -34.68
CA ILE A 489 6.38 14.58 -34.29
C ILE A 489 5.29 15.47 -33.68
N ALA A 490 4.11 15.56 -34.31
CA ALA A 490 3.00 16.35 -33.78
C ALA A 490 2.53 15.85 -32.40
N GLU A 491 2.54 14.54 -32.17
CA GLU A 491 2.23 13.98 -30.86
C GLU A 491 3.31 14.29 -29.83
N LEU A 492 4.60 14.17 -30.19
CA LEU A 492 5.70 14.53 -29.32
C LEU A 492 5.63 16.01 -28.91
N ASP A 493 5.26 16.89 -29.84
CA ASP A 493 4.99 18.32 -29.59
C ASP A 493 3.83 18.50 -28.61
N ALA A 494 2.72 17.79 -28.79
CA ALA A 494 1.56 17.85 -27.90
C ALA A 494 1.91 17.36 -26.48
N ILE A 495 2.71 16.29 -26.36
CA ILE A 495 3.22 15.82 -25.06
C ILE A 495 4.08 16.90 -24.42
N GLN A 496 5.00 17.50 -25.17
CA GLN A 496 5.89 18.54 -24.65
C GLN A 496 5.08 19.74 -24.14
N GLU A 497 4.14 20.26 -24.94
CA GLU A 497 3.31 21.40 -24.57
C GLU A 497 2.53 21.12 -23.28
N ARG A 498 1.88 19.95 -23.20
CA ARG A 498 1.17 19.52 -22.00
C ARG A 498 2.10 19.45 -20.78
N LEU A 499 3.28 18.86 -20.92
CA LEU A 499 4.23 18.72 -19.82
C LEU A 499 4.79 20.08 -19.36
N THR A 500 5.05 21.01 -20.27
CA THR A 500 5.47 22.37 -19.91
C THR A 500 4.39 23.12 -19.14
N MET A 501 3.12 23.00 -19.55
CA MET A 501 2.00 23.56 -18.78
C MET A 501 1.91 22.94 -17.38
N LEU A 502 2.06 21.61 -17.28
CA LEU A 502 2.01 20.90 -16.00
C LEU A 502 3.21 21.24 -15.11
N GLU A 503 4.39 21.50 -15.66
CA GLU A 503 5.58 21.95 -14.92
C GLU A 503 5.30 23.24 -14.17
N ASP A 504 4.82 24.28 -14.87
CA ASP A 504 4.50 25.59 -14.27
C ASP A 504 3.43 25.47 -13.17
N VAL A 505 2.36 24.72 -13.45
CA VAL A 505 1.27 24.50 -12.48
C VAL A 505 1.79 23.76 -11.23
N THR A 506 2.58 22.70 -11.43
CA THR A 506 3.11 21.89 -10.31
C THR A 506 4.16 22.66 -9.51
N GLN A 507 4.97 23.50 -10.18
CA GLN A 507 5.98 24.34 -9.57
C GLN A 507 5.33 25.39 -8.66
N LYS A 508 4.36 26.15 -9.17
CA LYS A 508 3.57 27.12 -8.36
C LYS A 508 2.93 26.48 -7.15
N GLN A 509 2.45 25.25 -7.30
CA GLN A 509 1.82 24.50 -6.23
C GLN A 509 2.81 24.00 -5.17
N ARG A 510 4.00 23.54 -5.58
CA ARG A 510 5.08 23.21 -4.64
C ARG A 510 5.47 24.43 -3.82
N ASP A 511 5.66 25.58 -4.47
CA ASP A 511 6.10 26.81 -3.81
C ASP A 511 5.05 27.34 -2.81
N LYS A 512 3.76 27.18 -3.13
CA LYS A 512 2.66 27.46 -2.18
C LYS A 512 2.82 26.63 -0.90
N PHE A 513 3.18 25.36 -0.98
CA PHE A 513 3.34 24.51 0.20
C PHE A 513 4.61 24.82 1.00
N VAL A 514 5.71 25.13 0.32
CA VAL A 514 6.94 25.61 0.99
C VAL A 514 6.60 26.84 1.84
N HIS A 515 5.87 27.80 1.27
CA HIS A 515 5.47 29.01 1.98
C HIS A 515 4.55 28.71 3.17
N MET A 516 3.55 27.84 3.00
CA MET A 516 2.65 27.43 4.09
C MET A 516 3.39 26.75 5.24
N GLU A 517 4.40 25.92 4.96
CA GLU A 517 5.22 25.27 5.98
C GLU A 517 6.12 26.27 6.72
N GLU A 518 6.67 27.27 6.01
CA GLU A 518 7.45 28.35 6.62
C GLU A 518 6.60 29.22 7.57
N GLU A 519 5.40 29.63 7.15
CA GLU A 519 4.46 30.38 7.98
C GLU A 519 4.09 29.61 9.25
N GLN A 520 3.83 28.30 9.14
CA GLN A 520 3.52 27.46 10.28
C GLN A 520 4.70 27.31 11.24
N ARG A 521 5.91 27.17 10.71
CA ARG A 521 7.13 27.09 11.52
C ARG A 521 7.36 28.40 12.28
N GLN A 522 7.16 29.55 11.63
CA GLN A 522 7.24 30.86 12.28
C GLN A 522 6.20 31.01 13.40
N HIS A 523 4.93 30.63 13.16
CA HIS A 523 3.88 30.68 14.17
C HIS A 523 4.10 29.73 15.36
N GLN A 524 4.76 28.59 15.13
CA GLN A 524 5.15 27.67 16.22
C GLN A 524 6.30 28.24 17.06
N VAL A 525 7.27 28.92 16.44
CA VAL A 525 8.35 29.61 17.15
C VAL A 525 7.84 30.80 17.95
N GLU A 526 6.85 31.53 17.46
CA GLU A 526 6.24 32.66 18.18
C GLU A 526 5.37 32.23 19.38
N LYS A 527 4.92 30.97 19.42
CA LYS A 527 4.10 30.41 20.50
C LYS A 527 4.89 29.64 21.56
N ALA A 528 6.14 29.28 21.28
CA ALA A 528 7.05 28.60 22.21
C ALA A 528 7.87 29.63 22.98
#